data_AF-A0A957ILH8-F1
#
_entry.id   AF-A0A957ILH8-F1
#
_cell.length_a   1.000
_cell.length_b   1.000
_cell.length_c   1.000
_cell.angle_alpha   90.00
_cell.angle_beta   90.00
_cell.angle_gamma   90.00
#
_symmetry.space_group_name_H-M   'P 1'
#
loop_
_entity.id
_entity.type
_entity.pdbx_description
1 polymer ?
#
loop_
_entity_poly.entity_id
_entity_poly.type
_entity_poly.pdbx_seq_one_letter_code
_entity_poly.pdbx_strand_id
1 'polypeptide(L)'
;HTMQPFLVNMARLYEQFVAAWLAAHLPYPWRLKAQDKVQLGEQGELQFAVDLVIYDEQGRARMVLDTKYKAPQQVAHADLNQIVTYAQAKACREAALVYPAALAQGLYARLPNVTVRSLVWPLDTELEEAGQQFLQMLLPVLEETKCTNE
;
A
#
# COMPACT_ATOMS: atom_id res chain seq x y z
N HIS A 1 12.12 10.65 -35.98
CA HIS A 1 12.36 10.93 -34.56
C HIS A 1 13.10 9.75 -33.94
N THR A 2 14.30 9.96 -33.41
CA THR A 2 15.08 8.89 -32.78
C THR A 2 14.87 9.00 -31.27
N MET A 3 14.29 7.96 -30.66
CA MET A 3 14.09 7.91 -29.21
C MET A 3 15.45 7.78 -28.53
N GLN A 4 15.76 8.69 -27.60
CA GLN A 4 16.99 8.61 -26.83
C GLN A 4 16.79 7.61 -25.69
N PRO A 5 17.69 6.63 -25.50
CA PRO A 5 17.58 5.68 -24.41
C PRO A 5 17.71 6.42 -23.07
N PHE A 6 16.92 5.99 -22.09
CA PHE A 6 16.97 6.48 -20.72
C PHE A 6 16.83 5.32 -19.73
N LEU A 7 17.34 5.52 -18.52
CA LEU A 7 17.20 4.57 -17.42
C LEU A 7 16.04 4.98 -16.53
N VAL A 8 15.24 4.01 -16.12
CA VAL A 8 14.08 4.22 -15.25
C VAL A 8 14.26 3.48 -13.94
N ASN A 9 13.98 4.15 -12.82
CA ASN A 9 13.81 3.46 -11.55
C ASN A 9 12.44 2.77 -11.54
N MET A 10 12.43 1.47 -11.82
CA MET A 10 11.19 0.70 -11.93
C MET A 10 10.41 0.60 -10.62
N ALA A 11 11.08 0.60 -9.47
CA ALA A 11 10.40 0.59 -8.18
C ALA A 11 9.58 1.87 -7.98
N ARG A 12 10.19 3.02 -8.27
CA ARG A 12 9.51 4.32 -8.21
C ARG A 12 8.41 4.44 -9.26
N LEU A 13 8.63 3.96 -10.48
CA LEU A 13 7.61 3.98 -11.51
C LEU A 13 6.39 3.15 -11.11
N TYR A 14 6.62 1.94 -10.59
CA TYR A 14 5.55 1.07 -10.13
C TYR A 14 4.75 1.68 -8.98
N GLU A 15 5.42 2.25 -7.98
CA GLU A 15 4.78 2.99 -6.88
C GLU A 15 3.88 4.12 -7.42
N GLN A 16 4.42 4.97 -8.29
CA GLN A 16 3.69 6.10 -8.88
C GLN A 16 2.51 5.65 -9.73
N PHE A 17 2.65 4.54 -10.44
CA PHE A 17 1.59 3.95 -11.24
C PHE A 17 0.44 3.45 -10.37
N VAL A 18 0.72 2.63 -9.34
CA VAL A 18 -0.31 2.15 -8.40
C VAL A 18 -0.99 3.33 -7.71
N ALA A 19 -0.21 4.35 -7.30
CA ALA A 19 -0.73 5.57 -6.69
C ALA A 19 -1.69 6.32 -7.62
N ALA A 20 -1.29 6.55 -8.87
CA ALA A 20 -2.07 7.29 -9.85
C ALA A 20 -3.37 6.56 -10.20
N TRP A 21 -3.31 5.24 -10.41
CA TRP A 21 -4.50 4.47 -10.73
C TRP A 21 -5.48 4.47 -9.54
N LEU A 22 -5.01 4.22 -8.32
CA LEU A 22 -5.88 4.25 -7.13
C LEU A 22 -6.50 5.63 -6.89
N ALA A 23 -5.74 6.71 -7.09
CA ALA A 23 -6.28 8.06 -6.96
C ALA A 23 -7.43 8.34 -7.94
N ALA A 24 -7.40 7.74 -9.13
CA ALA A 24 -8.43 7.91 -10.15
C ALA A 24 -9.68 7.03 -9.93
N HIS A 25 -9.54 5.89 -9.24
CA HIS A 25 -10.60 4.86 -9.18
C HIS A 25 -11.12 4.57 -7.76
N LEU A 26 -10.48 5.09 -6.71
CA LEU A 26 -11.00 4.94 -5.36
C LEU A 26 -12.38 5.62 -5.24
N PRO A 27 -13.43 4.89 -4.85
CA PRO A 27 -14.75 5.47 -4.69
C PRO A 27 -14.82 6.30 -3.40
N TYR A 28 -15.74 7.27 -3.38
CA TYR A 28 -16.15 7.92 -2.13
C TYR A 28 -16.59 6.87 -1.10
N PRO A 29 -16.24 6.97 0.20
CA PRO A 29 -15.61 8.11 0.89
C PRO A 29 -14.07 8.06 0.97
N TRP A 30 -13.43 7.15 0.24
CA TRP A 30 -12.00 6.89 0.40
C TRP A 30 -11.15 7.93 -0.31
N ARG A 31 -10.06 8.35 0.33
CA ARG A 31 -9.08 9.30 -0.23
C ARG A 31 -7.68 8.73 -0.14
N LEU A 32 -6.92 8.80 -1.23
CA LEU A 32 -5.53 8.39 -1.26
C LEU A 32 -4.60 9.57 -0.95
N LYS A 33 -3.55 9.32 -0.19
CA LYS A 33 -2.39 10.19 -0.09
C LYS A 33 -1.13 9.39 -0.38
N ALA A 34 -0.40 9.80 -1.43
CA ALA A 34 0.88 9.21 -1.79
C ALA A 34 2.05 9.91 -1.08
N GLN A 35 3.13 9.17 -0.82
CA GLN A 35 4.36 9.63 -0.19
C GLN A 35 4.10 10.41 1.10
N ASP A 36 3.25 9.84 1.95
CA ASP A 36 2.81 10.51 3.16
C ASP A 36 3.90 10.47 4.24
N LYS A 37 4.45 11.64 4.53
CA LYS A 37 5.55 11.80 5.49
C LYS A 37 5.07 11.51 6.91
N VAL A 38 5.94 10.84 7.65
CA VAL A 38 5.81 10.57 9.07
C VAL A 38 7.08 11.02 9.75
N GLN A 39 6.92 11.70 10.87
CA GLN A 39 8.00 12.08 11.76
C GLN A 39 7.85 11.27 13.04
N LEU A 40 8.93 10.63 13.47
CA LEU A 40 9.02 9.95 14.76
C LEU A 40 10.06 10.62 15.64
N GLY A 41 9.75 10.66 16.93
CA GLY A 41 10.53 11.36 17.96
C GLY A 41 10.03 12.80 18.16
N GLU A 42 10.30 13.35 19.35
CA GLU A 42 9.77 14.66 19.77
C GLU A 42 10.29 15.81 18.91
N GLN A 43 11.45 15.62 18.27
CA GLN A 43 12.08 16.60 17.38
C GLN A 43 12.07 16.15 15.91
N GLY A 44 11.38 15.06 15.58
CA GLY A 44 11.33 14.51 14.22
C GLY A 44 12.67 13.92 13.75
N GLU A 45 13.40 13.29 14.67
CA GLU A 45 14.71 12.68 14.48
C GLU A 45 14.69 11.59 13.41
N LEU A 46 13.54 10.96 13.18
CA LEU A 46 13.32 9.99 12.12
C LEU A 46 12.21 10.47 11.19
N GLN A 47 12.53 10.52 9.91
CA GLN A 47 11.57 10.86 8.86
C GLN A 47 11.51 9.73 7.84
N PHE A 48 10.30 9.25 7.57
CA PHE A 48 10.05 8.30 6.50
C PHE A 48 8.79 8.71 5.74
N ALA A 49 8.72 8.27 4.49
CA ALA A 49 7.55 8.43 3.67
C ALA A 49 6.90 7.06 3.52
N VAL A 50 5.61 7.01 3.80
CA VAL A 50 4.76 5.86 3.51
C VAL A 50 4.32 6.00 2.06
N ASP A 51 4.54 4.97 1.23
CA ASP A 51 4.22 5.02 -0.20
C ASP A 51 2.79 5.50 -0.43
N LEU A 52 1.82 4.87 0.25
CA LEU A 52 0.40 5.18 0.10
C LEU A 52 -0.35 5.01 1.43
N VAL A 53 -1.25 5.95 1.70
CA VAL A 53 -2.20 5.86 2.81
C VAL A 53 -3.59 6.16 2.31
N ILE A 54 -4.53 5.28 2.62
CA ILE A 54 -5.95 5.48 2.34
C ILE A 54 -6.63 6.00 3.60
N TYR A 55 -7.38 7.08 3.45
CA TYR A 55 -8.11 7.78 4.48
C TYR A 55 -9.62 7.68 4.27
N ASP A 56 -10.37 7.73 5.36
CA ASP A 56 -11.81 7.98 5.29
C ASP A 56 -12.14 9.48 5.15
N GLU A 57 -13.43 9.79 5.06
CA GLU A 57 -13.93 11.17 4.97
C GLU A 57 -13.55 12.01 6.20
N GLN A 58 -13.43 11.40 7.38
CA GLN A 58 -13.00 12.07 8.62
C GLN A 58 -11.47 12.28 8.70
N GLY A 59 -10.71 11.77 7.73
CA GLY A 59 -9.25 11.89 7.70
C GLY A 59 -8.53 10.89 8.60
N ARG A 60 -9.19 9.80 9.02
CA ARG A 60 -8.55 8.70 9.74
C ARG A 60 -7.89 7.75 8.75
N ALA A 61 -6.66 7.33 9.05
CA ALA A 61 -5.94 6.36 8.21
C ALA A 61 -6.60 4.98 8.34
N ARG A 62 -7.05 4.42 7.22
CA ARG A 62 -7.78 3.15 7.16
C ARG A 62 -6.96 2.00 6.62
N MET A 63 -6.02 2.29 5.72
CA MET A 63 -5.02 1.31 5.30
C MET A 63 -3.74 2.01 4.91
N VAL A 64 -2.61 1.43 5.28
CA VAL A 64 -1.30 1.78 4.73
C VAL A 64 -0.93 0.77 3.64
N LEU A 65 -0.44 1.26 2.50
CA LEU A 65 0.13 0.40 1.47
C LEU A 65 1.58 0.78 1.21
N ASP A 66 2.39 -0.25 1.00
CA ASP A 66 3.79 -0.14 0.63
C ASP A 66 4.05 -1.02 -0.59
N THR A 67 4.59 -0.41 -1.66
CA THR A 67 4.71 -1.05 -2.97
C THR A 67 6.11 -1.63 -3.14
N LYS A 68 6.18 -2.85 -3.64
CA LYS A 68 7.46 -3.59 -3.77
C LYS A 68 7.60 -4.13 -5.18
N TYR A 69 8.46 -3.51 -6.00
CA TYR A 69 8.80 -4.02 -7.33
C TYR A 69 9.80 -5.19 -7.26
N LYS A 70 9.31 -6.36 -6.83
CA LYS A 70 10.04 -7.63 -6.71
C LYS A 70 9.04 -8.78 -6.65
N ALA A 71 9.48 -10.00 -6.96
CA ALA A 71 8.66 -11.21 -6.83
C ALA A 71 9.43 -12.29 -6.05
N PRO A 72 9.74 -12.05 -4.75
CA PRO A 72 10.40 -13.05 -3.92
C PRO A 72 9.47 -14.24 -3.65
N GLN A 73 10.02 -15.34 -3.13
CA GLN A 73 9.22 -16.50 -2.73
C GLN A 73 8.23 -16.16 -1.60
N GLN A 74 8.64 -15.29 -0.67
CA GLN A 74 7.88 -14.88 0.51
C GLN A 74 8.20 -13.43 0.88
N VAL A 75 7.37 -12.82 1.73
CA VAL A 75 7.62 -11.49 2.28
C VAL A 75 8.92 -11.49 3.11
N ALA A 76 9.78 -10.49 2.90
CA ALA A 76 11.00 -10.33 3.69
C ALA A 76 10.69 -9.73 5.06
N HIS A 77 11.40 -10.16 6.11
CA HIS A 77 11.23 -9.62 7.46
C HIS A 77 11.42 -8.09 7.53
N ALA A 78 12.33 -7.54 6.72
CA ALA A 78 12.53 -6.09 6.65
C ALA A 78 11.29 -5.36 6.12
N ASP A 79 10.64 -5.89 5.07
CA ASP A 79 9.40 -5.30 4.53
C ASP A 79 8.27 -5.39 5.56
N LEU A 80 8.15 -6.54 6.25
CA LEU A 80 7.16 -6.75 7.31
C LEU A 80 7.35 -5.77 8.48
N ASN A 81 8.59 -5.62 8.96
CA ASN A 81 8.88 -4.69 10.04
C ASN A 81 8.57 -3.25 9.64
N GLN A 82 8.97 -2.86 8.42
CA GLN A 82 8.71 -1.53 7.87
C GLN A 82 7.20 -1.23 7.79
N ILE A 83 6.41 -2.11 7.18
CA ILE A 83 4.97 -1.89 7.01
C ILE A 83 4.23 -1.86 8.36
N VAL A 84 4.66 -2.65 9.34
CA VAL A 84 4.14 -2.60 10.72
C VAL A 84 4.49 -1.27 11.39
N THR A 85 5.73 -0.77 11.25
CA THR A 85 6.12 0.55 11.78
C THR A 85 5.28 1.67 11.15
N TYR A 86 5.02 1.60 9.84
CA TYR A 86 4.20 2.60 9.15
C TYR A 86 2.75 2.60 9.65
N ALA A 87 2.16 1.41 9.78
CA ALA A 87 0.79 1.26 10.27
C ALA A 87 0.66 1.81 11.71
N GLN A 88 1.60 1.49 12.59
CA GLN A 88 1.62 2.00 13.97
C GLN A 88 1.76 3.52 14.01
N ALA A 89 2.68 4.09 13.24
CA ALA A 89 2.90 5.53 13.23
C ALA A 89 1.71 6.32 12.65
N LYS A 90 0.87 5.68 11.83
CA LYS A 90 -0.40 6.24 11.32
C LYS A 90 -1.62 5.86 12.16
N ALA A 91 -1.44 5.15 13.28
CA ALA A 91 -2.53 4.58 14.09
C ALA A 91 -3.54 3.76 13.25
N CYS A 92 -3.03 3.06 12.25
CA CYS A 92 -3.80 2.28 11.29
C CYS A 92 -3.74 0.79 11.62
N ARG A 93 -4.88 0.10 11.54
CA ARG A 93 -4.98 -1.34 11.83
C ARG A 93 -4.77 -2.24 10.62
N GLU A 94 -4.84 -1.68 9.42
CA GLU A 94 -4.72 -2.44 8.18
C GLU A 94 -3.50 -2.00 7.39
N ALA A 95 -2.72 -2.98 6.93
CA ALA A 95 -1.55 -2.71 6.13
C ALA A 95 -1.37 -3.75 5.02
N ALA A 96 -0.95 -3.29 3.84
CA ALA A 96 -0.77 -4.13 2.67
C ALA A 96 0.60 -3.91 2.02
N LEU A 97 1.30 -4.99 1.74
CA LEU A 97 2.45 -5.00 0.83
C LEU A 97 1.96 -5.33 -0.57
N VAL A 98 2.21 -4.45 -1.55
CA VAL A 98 1.67 -4.56 -2.91
C VAL A 98 2.77 -4.97 -3.88
N TYR A 99 2.64 -6.14 -4.49
CA TYR A 99 3.64 -6.73 -5.38
C TYR A 99 3.16 -6.82 -6.84
N PRO A 100 4.06 -6.72 -7.83
CA PRO A 100 3.71 -6.80 -9.25
C PRO A 100 3.34 -8.21 -9.73
N ALA A 101 3.47 -9.21 -8.85
CA ALA A 101 3.17 -10.61 -9.11
C ALA A 101 2.85 -11.33 -7.80
N ALA A 102 2.14 -12.45 -7.88
CA ALA A 102 1.87 -13.29 -6.72
C ALA A 102 3.15 -13.89 -6.14
N LEU A 103 3.25 -13.89 -4.81
CA LEU A 103 4.30 -14.60 -4.10
C LEU A 103 3.91 -16.07 -3.98
N ALA A 104 4.90 -16.97 -4.06
CA ALA A 104 4.65 -18.40 -3.82
C ALA A 104 4.07 -18.66 -2.42
N GLN A 105 4.48 -17.85 -1.45
CA GLN A 105 3.94 -17.80 -0.11
C GLN A 105 3.43 -16.38 0.18
N GLY A 106 2.14 -16.16 -0.09
CA GLY A 106 1.45 -14.94 0.31
C GLY A 106 1.46 -14.75 1.82
N LEU A 107 1.22 -13.52 2.26
CA LEU A 107 1.16 -13.16 3.68
C LEU A 107 -0.27 -12.76 4.05
N TYR A 108 -0.75 -13.35 5.15
CA TYR A 108 -1.84 -12.81 5.96
C TYR A 108 -1.47 -13.04 7.42
N ALA A 109 -1.09 -11.98 8.12
CA ALA A 109 -0.61 -12.03 9.49
C ALA A 109 -1.41 -11.05 10.37
N ARG A 110 -1.96 -11.56 11.47
CA ARG A 110 -2.61 -10.74 12.50
C ARG A 110 -1.63 -10.52 13.64
N LEU A 111 -1.19 -9.28 13.82
CA LEU A 111 -0.46 -8.82 15.00
C LEU A 111 -1.43 -8.11 15.95
N PRO A 112 -1.09 -7.89 17.23
CA PRO A 112 -2.04 -7.32 18.21
C PRO A 112 -2.75 -6.04 17.78
N ASN A 113 -2.08 -5.17 17.02
CA ASN A 113 -2.61 -3.86 16.62
C ASN A 113 -2.71 -3.65 15.10
N VAL A 114 -2.19 -4.58 14.30
CA VAL A 114 -2.16 -4.45 12.83
C VAL A 114 -2.34 -5.80 12.17
N THR A 115 -3.19 -5.85 11.15
CA THR A 115 -3.28 -6.96 10.21
C THR A 115 -2.49 -6.60 8.96
N VAL A 116 -1.51 -7.43 8.63
CA VAL A 116 -0.66 -7.26 7.44
C VAL A 116 -1.03 -8.32 6.41
N ARG A 117 -1.18 -7.90 5.16
CA ARG A 117 -1.45 -8.79 4.02
C ARG A 117 -0.55 -8.48 2.83
N SER A 118 -0.30 -9.46 1.98
CA SER A 118 0.25 -9.23 0.64
C SER A 118 -0.88 -9.12 -0.37
N LEU A 119 -0.88 -8.05 -1.18
CA LEU A 119 -1.78 -7.88 -2.32
C LEU A 119 -0.96 -7.88 -3.61
N VAL A 120 -1.62 -8.18 -4.73
CA VAL A 120 -0.98 -8.28 -6.04
C VAL A 120 -1.62 -7.29 -6.99
N TRP A 121 -0.79 -6.45 -7.59
CA TRP A 121 -1.13 -5.68 -8.77
C TRP A 121 -0.35 -6.23 -9.96
N PRO A 122 -0.92 -7.17 -10.74
CA PRO A 122 -0.18 -7.78 -11.84
C PRO A 122 0.17 -6.76 -12.93
N LEU A 123 1.38 -6.90 -13.49
CA LEU A 123 1.83 -6.11 -14.65
C LEU A 123 1.81 -6.91 -15.97
N ASP A 124 1.45 -8.19 -15.90
CA ASP A 124 1.41 -9.14 -17.01
C ASP A 124 -0.01 -9.36 -17.58
N THR A 125 -1.00 -8.66 -17.04
CA THR A 125 -2.39 -8.64 -17.53
C THR A 125 -2.75 -7.27 -18.08
N GLU A 126 -3.95 -7.14 -18.64
CA GLU A 126 -4.51 -5.84 -18.98
C GLU A 126 -4.60 -4.97 -17.70
N LEU A 127 -4.17 -3.70 -17.79
CA LEU A 127 -3.91 -2.86 -16.62
C LEU A 127 -5.19 -2.40 -15.93
N GLU A 128 -6.24 -2.12 -16.70
CA GLU A 128 -7.52 -1.72 -16.13
C GLU A 128 -8.19 -2.90 -15.44
N GLU A 129 -8.20 -4.08 -16.06
CA GLU A 129 -8.68 -5.31 -15.44
C GLU A 129 -7.92 -5.63 -14.14
N ALA A 130 -6.58 -5.54 -14.16
CA ALA A 130 -5.73 -5.73 -12.98
C ALA A 130 -6.11 -4.76 -11.86
N GLY A 131 -6.28 -3.48 -12.18
CA GLY A 131 -6.64 -2.46 -11.22
C GLY A 131 -8.03 -2.69 -10.61
N GLN A 132 -9.02 -3.08 -11.43
CA GLN A 132 -10.36 -3.37 -10.95
C GLN A 132 -10.36 -4.59 -10.01
N GLN A 133 -9.63 -5.65 -10.34
CA GLN A 133 -9.46 -6.81 -9.46
C GLN A 133 -8.76 -6.44 -8.15
N PHE A 134 -7.71 -5.61 -8.24
CA PHE A 134 -7.02 -5.09 -7.06
C PHE A 134 -7.98 -4.30 -6.14
N LEU A 135 -8.80 -3.43 -6.73
CA LEU A 135 -9.78 -2.63 -6.00
C LEU A 135 -10.86 -3.51 -5.32
N GLN A 136 -11.34 -4.56 -5.99
CA GLN A 136 -12.29 -5.52 -5.43
C GLN A 136 -11.74 -6.27 -4.22
N MET A 137 -10.43 -6.56 -4.19
CA MET A 137 -9.77 -7.14 -3.02
C MET A 137 -9.55 -6.12 -1.89
N LEU A 138 -9.34 -4.86 -2.25
CA LEU A 138 -8.98 -3.80 -1.31
C LEU A 138 -10.20 -3.20 -0.58
N LEU A 139 -11.32 -2.98 -1.27
CA LEU A 139 -12.49 -2.29 -0.69
C LEU A 139 -13.12 -3.01 0.52
N PRO A 140 -13.34 -4.34 0.51
CA PRO A 140 -13.93 -5.03 1.66
C PRO A 140 -13.12 -4.80 2.94
N VAL A 141 -11.79 -4.75 2.81
CA VAL A 141 -10.88 -4.51 3.94
C VAL A 141 -11.02 -3.11 4.52
N LEU A 142 -11.18 -2.10 3.64
CA LEU A 142 -11.42 -0.74 4.09
C LEU A 142 -12.73 -0.63 4.84
N GLU A 143 -13.73 -1.43 4.48
CA GLU A 143 -15.06 -1.42 5.09
C GLU A 143 -15.14 -2.18 6.41
N GLU A 144 -14.34 -3.25 6.58
CA GLU A 144 -14.26 -4.09 7.79
C GLU A 144 -13.95 -3.29 9.07
N THR A 145 -13.33 -2.12 8.95
CA THR A 145 -12.94 -1.26 10.09
C THR A 145 -14.03 -0.33 10.61
N LYS A 146 -15.32 -0.58 10.34
CA LYS A 146 -16.40 0.02 11.15
C LYS A 146 -16.26 -0.52 12.57
N CYS A 147 -15.70 0.28 13.47
CA CYS A 147 -15.72 0.02 14.91
C CYS A 147 -17.13 -0.39 15.31
N THR A 148 -17.31 -1.65 15.67
CA THR A 148 -18.44 -2.10 16.48
C THR A 148 -18.33 -1.37 17.81
N ASN A 149 -19.15 -0.35 18.01
CA ASN A 149 -19.42 0.18 19.33
C ASN A 149 -20.30 -0.87 20.03
N GLU A 150 -19.69 -1.67 20.91
CA GLU A 150 -20.36 -2.28 22.06
C GLU A 150 -19.64 -1.80 23.33
#